data_AF-A0ABD0RVR5-F1
#
_entry.id   AF-A0ABD0RVR5-F1
#
_cell.length_a   1.000
_cell.length_b   1.000
_cell.length_c   1.000
_cell.angle_alpha   90.00
_cell.angle_beta   90.00
_cell.angle_gamma   90.00
#
_symmetry.space_group_name_H-M   'P 1'
#
loop_
_entity.id
_entity.type
_entity.pdbx_description
1 polymer ?
#
loop_
_entity_poly.entity_id
_entity_poly.type
_entity_poly.pdbx_seq_one_letter_code
_entity_poly.pdbx_strand_id
1 'polypeptide(L)'
;SAAVAFMSYNMMENLLKPDFFNTPNDPVKTIMSSVISVTLPKTINNELTKPVNFTFRHLKEFDPNGSLSCVYWNISEWIEDGCSVLKTNSSHTVCSCDHLSTFALMQISSRPPK
;
A
#
# COMPACT_ATOMS: atom_id res chain seq x y z
N SER A 1 26.99 4.26 -13.00
CA SER A 1 26.19 5.04 -12.04
C SER A 1 24.77 4.53 -12.01
N ALA A 2 24.21 4.27 -10.83
CA ALA A 2 22.79 3.96 -10.66
C ALA A 2 21.99 5.26 -10.46
N ALA A 3 20.72 5.26 -10.87
CA ALA A 3 19.79 6.35 -10.62
C ALA A 3 18.51 5.76 -10.02
N VAL A 4 17.95 6.46 -9.03
CA VAL A 4 16.70 6.08 -8.35
C VAL A 4 15.75 7.27 -8.45
N ALA A 5 14.49 7.01 -8.76
CA ALA A 5 13.43 8.00 -8.64
C ALA A 5 12.44 7.57 -7.55
N PHE A 6 12.12 8.52 -6.67
CA PHE A 6 11.15 8.36 -5.59
C PHE A 6 10.12 9.46 -5.70
N MET A 7 8.84 9.10 -5.70
CA MET A 7 7.71 10.02 -5.79
C MET A 7 6.74 9.75 -4.66
N SER A 8 6.19 10.81 -4.07
CA SER A 8 5.13 10.75 -3.07
C SER A 8 3.95 11.56 -3.56
N TYR A 9 2.79 10.92 -3.62
CA TYR A 9 1.55 11.51 -4.08
C TYR A 9 0.62 11.73 -2.89
N ASN A 10 0.32 12.99 -2.61
CA ASN A 10 -0.63 13.38 -1.58
C ASN A 10 -2.03 13.43 -2.19
N MET A 11 -3.06 13.09 -1.40
CA MET A 11 -4.48 13.13 -1.80
C MET A 11 -4.90 12.14 -2.89
N MET A 12 -4.03 11.18 -3.26
CA MET A 12 -4.34 10.14 -4.24
C MET A 12 -5.18 8.98 -3.67
N GLU A 13 -5.36 8.92 -2.35
CA GLU A 13 -6.17 7.90 -1.67
C GLU A 13 -7.64 7.90 -2.13
N ASN A 14 -8.13 9.02 -2.66
CA ASN A 14 -9.49 9.16 -3.16
C ASN A 14 -9.66 8.81 -4.64
N LEU A 15 -8.56 8.73 -5.41
CA LEU A 15 -8.56 8.43 -6.84
C LEU A 15 -8.30 6.95 -7.11
N LEU A 16 -7.42 6.33 -6.32
CA LEU A 16 -7.08 4.91 -6.42
C LEU A 16 -7.90 4.09 -5.42
N LYS A 17 -9.24 4.24 -5.47
CA LYS A 17 -10.12 3.55 -4.52
C LYS A 17 -10.10 2.04 -4.77
N PRO A 18 -9.80 1.22 -3.75
CA PRO A 18 -9.90 -0.23 -3.87
C PRO A 18 -11.35 -0.72 -4.02
N ASP A 19 -12.33 0.14 -3.75
CA ASP A 19 -13.76 -0.20 -3.72
C ASP A 19 -14.46 -0.15 -5.09
N PHE A 20 -13.78 0.18 -6.20
CA PHE A 20 -14.44 0.30 -7.52
C PHE A 20 -15.17 -0.98 -7.97
N PHE A 21 -14.77 -2.14 -7.43
CA PHE A 21 -15.35 -3.44 -7.76
C PHE A 21 -15.93 -4.19 -6.55
N ASN A 22 -16.11 -3.53 -5.40
CA ASN A 22 -16.60 -4.18 -4.18
C ASN A 22 -18.12 -4.40 -4.22
N THR A 23 -18.54 -5.65 -4.02
CA THR A 23 -19.93 -6.06 -3.80
C THR A 23 -20.34 -5.87 -2.34
N PRO A 24 -21.65 -5.95 -2.00
CA PRO A 24 -22.13 -5.77 -0.63
C PRO A 24 -21.52 -6.69 0.43
N ASN A 25 -21.01 -7.85 0.01
CA ASN A 25 -20.43 -8.87 0.88
C ASN A 25 -18.91 -8.75 1.00
N ASP A 26 -18.28 -7.89 0.19
CA ASP A 26 -16.83 -7.75 0.20
C ASP A 26 -16.35 -6.94 1.42
N PRO A 27 -15.17 -7.27 1.95
CA PRO A 27 -14.55 -6.50 3.01
C PRO A 27 -14.32 -5.06 2.54
N VAL A 28 -14.44 -4.12 3.49
CA VAL A 28 -14.18 -2.71 3.23
C VAL A 28 -12.68 -2.52 3.10
N LYS A 29 -12.23 -1.96 1.99
CA LYS A 29 -10.82 -1.66 1.74
C LYS A 29 -10.62 -0.15 1.80
N THR A 30 -9.75 0.33 2.68
CA THR A 30 -9.49 1.76 2.87
C THR A 30 -8.02 2.05 2.72
N ILE A 31 -7.64 3.00 1.86
CA ILE A 31 -6.27 3.51 1.81
C ILE A 31 -6.01 4.37 3.05
N MET A 32 -4.93 4.03 3.77
CA MET A 32 -4.56 4.60 5.06
C MET A 32 -3.31 5.48 5.00
N SER A 33 -2.69 5.66 3.84
CA SER A 33 -1.46 6.45 3.66
C SER A 33 -1.48 7.25 2.36
N SER A 34 -0.51 8.16 2.21
CA SER A 34 -0.12 8.64 0.88
C SER A 34 0.36 7.48 0.02
N VAL A 35 0.26 7.66 -1.30
CA VAL A 35 0.78 6.71 -2.28
C VAL A 35 2.22 7.09 -2.61
N ILE A 36 3.12 6.11 -2.69
CA ILE A 36 4.51 6.34 -3.08
C ILE A 36 4.86 5.52 -4.31
N SER A 37 5.84 5.95 -5.10
CA SER A 37 6.36 5.14 -6.21
C SER A 37 7.87 5.18 -6.22
N VAL A 38 8.49 4.01 -6.43
CA VAL A 38 9.94 3.84 -6.50
C VAL A 38 10.28 3.13 -7.80
N THR A 39 11.22 3.69 -8.55
CA THR A 39 11.67 3.09 -9.80
C THR A 39 13.17 3.29 -10.02
N LEU A 40 13.75 2.36 -10.76
CA LEU A 40 15.10 2.45 -11.30
C LEU A 40 14.98 2.73 -12.82
N PRO A 41 15.11 4.00 -13.26
CA PRO A 41 14.76 4.39 -14.63
C PRO A 41 15.57 3.69 -15.74
N LYS A 42 16.70 3.07 -15.39
CA LYS A 42 17.61 2.38 -16.30
C LYS A 42 17.58 0.86 -16.15
N THR A 43 16.64 0.33 -15.38
CA THR A 43 16.52 -1.10 -15.08
C THR A 43 15.13 -1.59 -15.47
N ILE A 44 15.09 -2.74 -16.15
CA ILE A 44 13.83 -3.38 -16.54
C ILE A 44 13.32 -4.31 -15.43
N ASN A 45 14.23 -4.98 -14.73
CA ASN A 45 13.87 -5.85 -13.61
C ASN A 45 13.53 -5.01 -12.37
N ASN A 46 12.30 -5.16 -11.88
CA ASN A 46 11.83 -4.50 -10.68
C ASN A 46 12.00 -5.37 -9.43
N GLU A 47 12.31 -6.67 -9.56
CA GLU A 47 12.55 -7.55 -8.42
C GLU A 47 13.85 -7.22 -7.70
N LEU A 48 13.85 -7.39 -6.38
CA LEU A 48 14.95 -7.07 -5.48
C LEU A 48 15.36 -8.32 -4.70
N THR A 49 16.66 -8.59 -4.69
CA THR A 49 17.23 -9.66 -3.84
C THR A 49 17.22 -9.31 -2.35
N LYS A 50 17.07 -8.01 -2.04
CA LYS A 50 16.90 -7.50 -0.68
C LYS A 50 15.68 -6.56 -0.66
N PRO A 51 14.66 -6.85 0.15
CA PRO A 51 13.48 -6.01 0.24
C PRO A 51 13.80 -4.57 0.65
N VAL A 52 12.97 -3.65 0.17
CA VAL A 52 12.99 -2.25 0.56
C VAL A 52 11.93 -1.99 1.63
N ASN A 53 12.31 -1.20 2.63
CA ASN A 53 11.43 -0.87 3.75
C ASN A 53 10.92 0.56 3.63
N PHE A 54 9.60 0.72 3.73
CA PHE A 54 8.93 2.02 3.72
C PHE A 54 8.16 2.20 5.02
N THR A 55 8.16 3.42 5.55
CA THR A 55 7.34 3.77 6.72
C THR A 55 6.21 4.68 6.28
N PHE A 56 4.97 4.19 6.39
CA PHE A 56 3.78 4.95 6.10
C PHE A 56 3.22 5.57 7.38
N ARG A 57 2.89 6.86 7.32
CA ARG A 57 2.08 7.53 8.33
C ARG A 57 0.60 7.27 8.08
N HIS A 58 -0.15 6.99 9.14
CA HIS A 58 -1.59 6.80 9.06
C HIS A 58 -2.30 8.14 8.82
N LEU A 59 -3.14 8.21 7.80
CA LEU A 59 -3.98 9.37 7.48
C LEU A 59 -5.28 9.40 8.30
N LYS A 60 -5.69 8.25 8.83
CA LYS A 60 -6.92 8.04 9.60
C LYS A 60 -6.62 7.19 10.82
N GLU A 61 -7.50 7.24 11.81
CA GLU A 61 -7.44 6.32 12.93
C GLU A 61 -7.66 4.88 12.44
N PHE A 62 -6.85 3.97 12.97
CA PHE A 62 -6.92 2.55 12.66
C PHE A 62 -8.17 1.95 13.31
N ASP A 63 -9.05 1.34 12.50
CA ASP A 63 -10.17 0.55 13.04
C ASP A 63 -9.61 -0.75 13.67
N PRO A 64 -9.78 -0.97 14.98
CA PRO A 64 -9.21 -2.11 15.68
C PRO A 64 -9.78 -3.46 15.20
N ASN A 65 -10.91 -3.48 14.49
CA ASN A 65 -11.52 -4.68 13.93
C ASN A 65 -11.02 -5.00 12.50
N GLY A 66 -10.14 -4.18 11.93
CA GLY A 66 -9.53 -4.44 10.64
C GLY A 66 -8.09 -4.94 10.72
N SER A 67 -7.53 -5.31 9.58
CA SER A 67 -6.13 -5.65 9.39
C SER A 67 -5.46 -4.65 8.44
N LEU A 68 -4.21 -4.31 8.71
CA LEU A 68 -3.38 -3.52 7.79
C LEU A 68 -2.65 -4.44 6.82
N SER A 69 -2.62 -4.05 5.56
CA SER A 69 -1.82 -4.69 4.53
C SER A 69 -1.03 -3.68 3.70
N CYS A 70 0.17 -4.09 3.30
CA CYS A 70 1.05 -3.33 2.42
C CYS A 70 0.77 -3.78 0.99
N VAL A 71 0.36 -2.83 0.14
CA VAL A 71 -0.10 -3.16 -1.21
C VAL A 71 0.70 -2.40 -2.26
N TYR A 72 0.75 -2.94 -3.47
CA TYR A 72 1.22 -2.25 -4.66
C TYR A 72 0.13 -2.15 -5.73
N TRP A 73 0.20 -1.12 -6.56
CA TRP A 73 -0.75 -0.91 -7.66
C TRP A 73 -0.31 -1.71 -8.89
N ASN A 74 -1.13 -2.69 -9.28
CA ASN A 74 -0.96 -3.48 -10.49
C ASN A 74 -2.09 -3.21 -11.48
N ILE A 75 -1.80 -2.42 -12.53
CA ILE A 75 -2.73 -2.07 -13.62
C ILE A 75 -4.01 -1.38 -13.14
N SER A 76 -4.91 -2.10 -12.49
CA SER A 76 -6.23 -1.67 -12.03
C SER A 76 -6.55 -2.09 -10.59
N GLU A 77 -5.65 -2.78 -9.89
CA GLU A 77 -5.90 -3.30 -8.55
C GLU A 77 -4.73 -3.14 -7.59
N TRP A 78 -5.04 -3.10 -6.29
CA TRP A 78 -4.06 -3.15 -5.22
C TRP A 78 -3.80 -4.60 -4.83
N ILE A 79 -2.55 -5.03 -4.88
CA ILE A 79 -2.12 -6.41 -4.63
C ILE A 79 -1.15 -6.45 -3.44
N GLU A 80 -1.28 -7.47 -2.59
CA GLU A 80 -0.44 -7.65 -1.38
C GLU A 80 0.86 -8.42 -1.65
N ASP A 81 0.90 -9.21 -2.73
CA ASP A 81 2.03 -10.07 -3.11
C ASP A 81 3.37 -9.33 -3.13
N GLY A 82 4.40 -9.99 -2.60
CA GLY A 82 5.75 -9.43 -2.51
C GLY A 82 5.91 -8.33 -1.45
N CYS A 83 4.86 -7.99 -0.70
CA CYS A 83 4.88 -7.01 0.38
C CYS A 83 4.43 -7.61 1.73
N SER A 84 4.96 -7.09 2.83
CA SER A 84 4.59 -7.51 4.19
C SER A 84 4.66 -6.36 5.19
N VAL A 85 3.79 -6.42 6.20
CA VAL A 85 3.87 -5.52 7.37
C VAL A 85 4.92 -6.05 8.33
N LEU A 86 5.97 -5.27 8.60
CA LEU A 86 7.01 -5.62 9.58
C LEU A 86 6.64 -5.20 10.99
N LYS A 87 6.08 -4.00 11.13
CA LYS A 87 5.66 -3.44 12.43
C LYS A 87 4.62 -2.37 12.21
N THR A 88 3.70 -2.23 13.17
CA THR A 88 2.70 -1.18 13.18
C THR A 88 2.55 -0.62 14.60
N ASN A 89 2.24 0.66 14.69
CA ASN A 89 1.82 1.32 15.92
C ASN A 89 0.61 2.22 15.62
N SER A 90 0.15 3.02 16.59
CA SER A 90 -1.04 3.85 16.42
C SER A 90 -0.99 4.86 15.26
N SER A 91 0.21 5.25 14.81
CA SER A 91 0.40 6.34 13.85
C SER A 91 1.20 5.96 12.60
N HIS A 92 1.91 4.84 12.63
CA HIS A 92 2.82 4.44 11.56
C HIS A 92 2.85 2.92 11.36
N THR A 93 3.02 2.52 10.10
CA THR A 93 3.26 1.14 9.70
C THR A 93 4.50 1.05 8.83
N VAL A 94 5.33 0.04 9.07
CA VAL A 94 6.50 -0.26 8.24
C VAL A 94 6.19 -1.45 7.35
N CYS A 95 6.29 -1.23 6.05
CA CYS A 95 6.15 -2.21 4.99
C CYS A 95 7.53 -2.65 4.49
N SER A 96 7.64 -3.92 4.09
CA SER A 96 8.79 -4.47 3.38
C SER A 96 8.33 -5.09 2.09
N CYS A 97 8.89 -4.67 0.96
CA CYS A 97 8.52 -5.17 -0.36
C CYS A 97 9.73 -5.64 -1.16
N ASP A 98 9.61 -6.75 -1.87
CA ASP A 98 10.68 -7.40 -2.65
C ASP A 98 10.76 -6.94 -4.11
N HIS A 99 10.01 -5.91 -4.48
CA HIS A 99 10.03 -5.35 -5.82
C HIS A 99 9.85 -3.82 -5.79
N LEU A 100 10.07 -3.19 -6.95
CA LEU A 100 9.86 -1.76 -7.19
C LEU A 100 8.51 -1.53 -7.86
N SER A 101 7.69 -0.65 -7.29
CA SER A 101 6.34 -0.38 -7.76
C SER A 101 5.80 0.93 -7.19
N THR A 102 4.49 1.11 -7.29
CA THR A 102 3.71 2.13 -6.61
C THR A 102 2.99 1.49 -5.41
N PHE A 103 3.25 1.97 -4.20
CA PHE A 103 2.84 1.35 -2.95
C PHE A 103 1.90 2.23 -2.13
N ALA A 104 1.10 1.58 -1.29
CA ALA A 104 0.28 2.22 -0.26
C ALA A 104 0.07 1.28 0.95
N LEU A 105 -0.38 1.86 2.05
CA LEU A 105 -0.94 1.14 3.19
C LEU A 105 -2.46 1.05 3.03
N MET A 106 -3.00 -0.15 3.16
CA MET A 106 -4.43 -0.43 3.10
C MET A 106 -4.92 -1.04 4.41
N GLN A 107 -6.11 -0.66 4.83
CA GLN A 107 -6.86 -1.35 5.87
C GLN A 107 -7.99 -2.16 5.24
N ILE A 108 -8.12 -3.41 5.67
CA ILE A 108 -9.19 -4.33 5.29
C ILE A 108 -10.01 -4.62 6.54
N SER A 109 -11.29 -4.25 6.56
CA SER A 109 -12.19 -4.51 7.70
C SER A 109 -13.50 -5.14 7.25
N SER A 110 -14.12 -5.90 8.16
CA SER A 110 -15.47 -6.43 7.94
C SER A 110 -16.49 -5.29 7.94
N ARG A 111 -17.50 -5.34 7.08
CA ARG A 111 -18.62 -4.40 7.17
C ARG A 111 -19.34 -4.60 8.51
N PRO A 112 -19.69 -3.51 9.23
CA PRO A 112 -20.58 -3.62 10.37
C PRO A 112 -21.92 -4.23 9.91
N PRO A 113 -22.54 -5.15 10.68
CA PRO A 113 -23.92 -5.54 10.42
C PRO A 113 -24.81 -4.29 10.48
N LYS A 114 -25.74 -4.18 9.53
CA LYS A 114 -26.74 -3.10 9.49
C LYS A 114 -27.64 -3.11 10.72
#